data_AF-A0A935FEC8-F1
#
_entry.id   AF-A0A935FEC8-F1
#
_cell.length_a   1.000
_cell.length_b   1.000
_cell.length_c   1.000
_cell.angle_alpha   90.00
_cell.angle_beta   90.00
_cell.angle_gamma   90.00
#
_symmetry.space_group_name_H-M   'P 1'
#
loop_
_entity.id
_entity.type
_entity.pdbx_description
1 polymer ?
#
loop_
_entity_poly.entity_id
_entity_poly.type
_entity_poly.pdbx_seq_one_letter_code
_entity_poly.pdbx_strand_id
1 'polypeptide(L)'
;MKKLFTCIITGLALLALTGCSAPLHSQSSYNKLVWSDEFNYQGLPDSSKWGYDRGTGCPDICGWGNNELQYYTWNRKENARVENGKLVIEARKEQMETKNYTSARLVTKNKGHWKYGRIEIRAQLPAGRGMWPAIWMLPEKWEYGGWPRSGEIDIMEYVGYMPDSVFGTVHTEAYNGMLGTQKTKGLLCRDLSAQFHTYSIEWTPEYISFRMDGKEYNHFKNDQRNIAAWPFDKEFHLLLNIAVGGNWGGKHGVDDAVFPQQMKIDWVRVYQ
;
A
#
# COMPACT_ATOMS: atom_id res chain seq x y z
N MET A 1 -82.27 -11.60 29.31
CA MET A 1 -81.42 -11.50 30.52
C MET A 1 -79.98 -11.80 30.14
N LYS A 2 -79.03 -11.08 30.76
CA LYS A 2 -77.56 -11.11 30.61
C LYS A 2 -76.98 -10.28 29.45
N LYS A 3 -76.62 -9.04 29.81
CA LYS A 3 -75.71 -8.14 29.10
C LYS A 3 -74.30 -8.74 29.12
N LEU A 4 -73.57 -8.65 28.02
CA LEU A 4 -72.11 -8.85 27.99
C LEU A 4 -71.46 -7.57 27.45
N PHE A 5 -70.71 -6.89 28.32
CA PHE A 5 -69.70 -5.90 27.99
C PHE A 5 -68.36 -6.61 28.15
N THR A 6 -67.46 -6.63 27.14
CA THR A 6 -66.01 -6.57 27.41
C THR A 6 -65.17 -6.19 26.20
N CYS A 7 -64.33 -5.18 26.43
CA CYS A 7 -62.99 -4.86 25.91
C CYS A 7 -62.59 -5.18 24.47
N ILE A 8 -62.43 -4.11 23.69
CA ILE A 8 -61.48 -4.03 22.58
C ILE A 8 -60.08 -3.81 23.17
N ILE A 9 -59.20 -4.81 23.08
CA ILE A 9 -57.76 -4.64 23.34
C ILE A 9 -57.12 -4.31 21.99
N THR A 10 -56.75 -3.03 21.79
CA THR A 10 -55.85 -2.63 20.71
C THR A 10 -54.42 -3.01 21.09
N GLY A 11 -53.92 -4.11 20.53
CA GLY A 11 -52.52 -4.48 20.64
C GLY A 11 -51.66 -3.59 19.74
N LEU A 12 -50.92 -2.66 20.33
CA LEU A 12 -49.84 -1.94 19.65
C LEU A 12 -48.65 -2.92 19.54
N ALA A 13 -48.40 -3.43 18.33
CA ALA A 13 -47.16 -4.17 18.06
C ALA A 13 -46.00 -3.16 18.01
N LEU A 14 -45.21 -3.09 19.09
CA LEU A 14 -43.89 -2.47 19.03
C LEU A 14 -43.01 -3.34 18.12
N LEU A 15 -42.82 -2.93 16.86
CA LEU A 15 -41.68 -3.40 16.08
C LEU A 15 -40.43 -2.88 16.79
N ALA A 16 -39.74 -3.78 17.50
CA ALA A 16 -38.36 -3.54 17.88
C ALA A 16 -37.56 -3.40 16.59
N LEU A 17 -37.18 -2.16 16.26
CA LEU A 17 -36.14 -1.89 15.27
C LEU A 17 -34.85 -2.50 15.84
N THR A 18 -34.60 -3.76 15.53
CA THR A 18 -33.28 -4.36 15.66
C THR A 18 -32.41 -3.67 14.64
N GLY A 19 -31.83 -2.53 15.02
CA GLY A 19 -30.77 -1.91 14.25
C GLY A 19 -29.69 -2.95 14.04
N CYS A 20 -29.33 -3.21 12.79
CA CYS A 20 -28.09 -3.90 12.46
C CYS A 20 -26.95 -3.08 13.08
N SER A 21 -26.51 -3.45 14.28
CA SER A 21 -25.23 -2.98 14.80
C SER A 21 -24.18 -3.51 13.83
N ALA A 22 -23.59 -2.61 13.04
CA ALA A 22 -22.36 -2.91 12.33
C ALA A 22 -21.37 -3.46 13.38
N PRO A 23 -20.60 -4.53 13.07
CA PRO A 23 -19.62 -5.04 14.01
C PRO A 23 -18.71 -3.88 14.42
N LEU A 24 -18.56 -3.66 15.73
CA LEU A 24 -17.57 -2.74 16.27
C LEU A 24 -16.24 -3.13 15.64
N HIS A 25 -15.71 -2.30 14.74
CA HIS A 25 -14.30 -2.41 14.38
C HIS A 25 -13.53 -2.22 15.68
N SER A 26 -12.75 -3.24 16.08
CA SER A 26 -11.82 -3.08 17.19
C SER A 26 -10.96 -1.86 16.87
N GLN A 27 -11.11 -0.82 17.68
CA GLN A 27 -10.32 0.39 17.52
C GLN A 27 -8.84 -0.01 17.70
N SER A 28 -8.01 0.38 16.73
CA SER A 28 -6.58 0.07 16.75
C SER A 28 -5.96 0.47 18.09
N SER A 29 -5.13 -0.41 18.67
CA SER A 29 -4.36 -0.06 19.87
C SER A 29 -3.23 0.93 19.56
N TYR A 30 -2.86 1.08 18.29
CA TYR A 30 -1.83 2.01 17.81
C TYR A 30 -2.46 3.36 17.41
N ASN A 31 -2.58 4.25 18.40
CA ASN A 31 -3.26 5.53 18.26
C ASN A 31 -2.34 6.74 18.46
N LYS A 32 -1.10 6.55 18.96
CA LYS A 32 -0.16 7.66 19.14
C LYS A 32 0.61 7.89 17.85
N LEU A 33 0.41 9.05 17.23
CA LEU A 33 1.19 9.46 16.06
C LEU A 33 2.67 9.60 16.46
N VAL A 34 3.55 8.81 15.85
CA VAL A 34 5.00 8.82 16.13
C VAL A 34 5.82 9.39 14.97
N TRP A 35 5.29 9.36 13.76
CA TRP A 35 5.93 9.94 12.58
C TRP A 35 4.88 10.32 11.53
N SER A 36 5.12 11.40 10.79
CA SER A 36 4.26 11.78 9.67
C SER A 36 5.00 12.61 8.63
N ASP A 37 4.47 12.57 7.41
CA ASP A 37 4.70 13.60 6.42
C ASP A 37 3.39 14.03 5.78
N GLU A 38 3.01 15.28 6.02
CA GLU A 38 1.77 15.90 5.54
C GLU A 38 2.00 16.67 4.23
N PHE A 39 3.23 16.68 3.71
CA PHE A 39 3.59 17.30 2.43
C PHE A 39 3.17 18.79 2.30
N ASN A 40 3.10 19.50 3.43
CA ASN A 40 2.78 20.93 3.54
C ASN A 40 4.00 21.83 3.26
N TYR A 41 4.71 21.55 2.18
CA TYR A 41 5.86 22.32 1.70
C TYR A 41 5.91 22.30 0.17
N GLN A 42 6.95 22.87 -0.44
CA GLN A 42 7.12 22.84 -1.91
C GLN A 42 8.54 22.44 -2.29
N GLY A 43 8.68 21.74 -3.42
CA GLY A 43 9.98 21.39 -3.98
C GLY A 43 10.28 19.90 -3.92
N LEU A 44 11.51 19.53 -3.58
CA LEU A 44 11.86 18.11 -3.44
C LEU A 44 11.31 17.54 -2.12
N PRO A 45 11.01 16.23 -2.05
CA PRO A 45 10.75 15.52 -0.79
C PRO A 45 11.78 15.85 0.31
N ASP A 46 11.31 15.99 1.55
CA ASP A 46 12.15 16.32 2.70
C ASP A 46 13.25 15.27 2.87
N SER A 47 14.50 15.68 2.69
CA SER A 47 15.66 14.80 2.73
C SER A 47 15.97 14.26 4.13
N SER A 48 15.38 14.82 5.19
CA SER A 48 15.44 14.22 6.53
C SER A 48 14.53 12.99 6.66
N LYS A 49 13.49 12.90 5.84
CA LYS A 49 12.47 11.83 5.85
C LYS A 49 12.61 10.82 4.72
N TRP A 50 13.02 11.29 3.54
CA TRP A 50 13.03 10.49 2.30
C TRP A 50 14.41 10.43 1.66
N GLY A 51 14.79 9.23 1.22
CA GLY A 51 15.88 8.94 0.29
C GLY A 51 15.34 8.44 -1.06
N TYR A 52 16.24 8.02 -1.94
CA TYR A 52 15.90 7.52 -3.28
C TYR A 52 16.69 6.27 -3.60
N ASP A 53 16.00 5.22 -4.03
CA ASP A 53 16.61 4.17 -4.85
C ASP A 53 16.79 4.69 -6.28
N ARG A 54 17.89 4.32 -6.94
CA ARG A 54 18.34 4.96 -8.18
C ARG A 54 18.65 3.95 -9.27
N GLY A 55 18.40 4.34 -10.51
CA GLY A 55 18.71 3.56 -11.69
C GLY A 55 17.78 2.36 -11.88
N THR A 56 18.37 1.24 -12.26
CA THR A 56 17.67 0.07 -12.81
C THR A 56 17.81 -1.19 -11.95
N GLY A 57 18.37 -1.06 -10.75
CA GLY A 57 18.72 -2.18 -9.87
C GLY A 57 20.00 -2.94 -10.27
N CYS A 58 20.64 -2.60 -11.38
CA CYS A 58 21.90 -3.21 -11.80
C CYS A 58 23.11 -2.74 -10.96
N PRO A 59 24.15 -3.58 -10.78
CA PRO A 59 24.30 -4.92 -11.35
C PRO A 59 23.60 -6.03 -10.55
N ASP A 60 23.14 -5.75 -9.33
CA ASP A 60 22.73 -6.79 -8.38
C ASP A 60 21.36 -7.42 -8.69
N ILE A 61 20.38 -6.58 -9.03
CA ILE A 61 18.98 -6.97 -9.28
C ILE A 61 18.44 -6.21 -10.49
N CYS A 62 19.10 -6.32 -11.63
CA CYS A 62 18.69 -5.65 -12.86
C CYS A 62 17.18 -5.77 -13.16
N GLY A 63 16.56 -4.66 -13.57
CA GLY A 63 15.11 -4.58 -13.69
C GLY A 63 14.38 -4.66 -12.35
N TRP A 64 15.07 -4.30 -11.25
CA TRP A 64 14.62 -4.42 -9.87
C TRP A 64 14.09 -5.81 -9.49
N GLY A 65 14.66 -6.86 -10.11
CA GLY A 65 14.22 -8.26 -9.94
C GLY A 65 12.94 -8.63 -10.69
N ASN A 66 12.28 -7.65 -11.33
CA ASN A 66 10.96 -7.79 -11.91
C ASN A 66 10.90 -7.44 -13.41
N ASN A 67 12.05 -7.32 -14.09
CA ASN A 67 12.13 -6.86 -15.49
C ASN A 67 11.50 -5.48 -15.72
N GLU A 68 11.59 -4.59 -14.73
CA GLU A 68 11.07 -3.23 -14.78
C GLU A 68 11.78 -2.37 -15.86
N LEU A 69 11.02 -1.46 -16.49
CA LEU A 69 11.44 -0.73 -17.69
C LEU A 69 11.90 0.70 -17.41
N GLN A 70 11.62 1.25 -16.23
CA GLN A 70 12.00 2.60 -15.86
C GLN A 70 13.43 2.71 -15.33
N TYR A 71 13.97 3.91 -15.43
CA TYR A 71 15.10 4.37 -14.64
C TYR A 71 14.56 5.20 -13.46
N TYR A 72 14.79 4.76 -12.21
CA TYR A 72 14.44 5.57 -11.05
C TYR A 72 15.44 6.71 -10.88
N THR A 73 14.94 7.94 -10.85
CA THR A 73 15.76 9.16 -10.71
C THR A 73 15.85 9.60 -9.24
N TRP A 74 16.74 10.54 -8.96
CA TRP A 74 16.88 11.16 -7.64
C TRP A 74 16.97 12.67 -7.78
N ASN A 75 16.49 13.40 -6.76
CA ASN A 75 16.54 14.86 -6.69
C ASN A 75 16.03 15.58 -7.96
N ARG A 76 15.09 14.96 -8.68
CA ARG A 76 14.53 15.49 -9.91
C ARG A 76 13.04 15.72 -9.74
N LYS A 77 12.64 16.99 -9.80
CA LYS A 77 11.25 17.42 -9.54
C LYS A 77 10.26 16.85 -10.57
N GLU A 78 10.73 16.55 -11.77
CA GLU A 78 9.95 15.94 -12.83
C GLU A 78 9.42 14.56 -12.42
N ASN A 79 10.15 13.80 -11.59
CA ASN A 79 9.72 12.48 -11.15
C ASN A 79 9.27 12.41 -9.69
N ALA A 80 9.78 13.29 -8.81
CA ALA A 80 9.35 13.38 -7.42
C ALA A 80 9.39 14.82 -6.93
N ARG A 81 8.23 15.35 -6.54
CA ARG A 81 8.10 16.71 -5.99
C ARG A 81 6.94 16.81 -5.02
N VAL A 82 7.01 17.80 -4.16
CA VAL A 82 5.88 18.23 -3.34
C VAL A 82 5.32 19.52 -3.91
N GLU A 83 4.02 19.50 -4.20
CA GLU A 83 3.26 20.64 -4.70
C GLU A 83 1.80 20.53 -4.25
N ASN A 84 1.16 21.67 -3.98
CA ASN A 84 -0.27 21.74 -3.63
C ASN A 84 -0.67 20.81 -2.45
N GLY A 85 0.19 20.73 -1.44
CA GLY A 85 -0.02 19.92 -0.23
C GLY A 85 0.10 18.41 -0.47
N LYS A 86 0.78 17.98 -1.54
CA LYS A 86 0.89 16.56 -1.89
C LYS A 86 2.28 16.22 -2.38
N LEU A 87 2.72 15.01 -2.06
CA LEU A 87 3.79 14.36 -2.80
C LEU A 87 3.25 13.85 -4.14
N VAL A 88 3.96 14.16 -5.21
CA VAL A 88 3.71 13.66 -6.57
C VAL A 88 4.90 12.82 -6.98
N ILE A 89 4.65 11.52 -7.23
CA ILE A 89 5.57 10.65 -7.95
C ILE A 89 5.05 10.53 -9.38
N GLU A 90 5.89 10.82 -10.37
CA GLU A 90 5.49 10.88 -11.78
C GLU A 90 6.36 9.95 -12.64
N ALA A 91 5.69 9.02 -13.31
CA ALA A 91 6.28 8.18 -14.35
C ALA A 91 6.16 8.89 -15.70
N ARG A 92 7.26 8.94 -16.46
CA ARG A 92 7.34 9.70 -17.72
C ARG A 92 7.94 8.80 -18.80
N LYS A 93 7.45 8.97 -20.04
CA LYS A 93 8.09 8.40 -21.23
C LYS A 93 9.16 9.38 -21.71
N GLU A 94 10.40 9.13 -21.32
CA GLU A 94 11.56 9.88 -21.78
C GLU A 94 12.80 8.98 -21.71
N GLN A 95 13.75 9.22 -22.61
CA GLN A 95 14.98 8.46 -22.61
C GLN A 95 15.91 8.95 -21.50
N MET A 96 16.39 8.02 -20.67
CA MET A 96 17.43 8.27 -19.67
C MET A 96 18.31 7.04 -19.57
N GLU A 97 19.60 7.23 -19.79
CA GLU A 97 20.57 6.14 -19.91
C GLU A 97 20.09 5.09 -20.93
N THR A 98 19.95 3.84 -20.50
CA THR A 98 19.52 2.69 -21.33
C THR A 98 18.01 2.44 -21.30
N LYS A 99 17.23 3.32 -20.70
CA LYS A 99 15.78 3.14 -20.49
C LYS A 99 14.97 4.23 -21.22
N ASN A 100 13.73 3.88 -21.54
CA ASN A 100 12.78 4.75 -22.26
C ASN A 100 11.71 5.38 -21.34
N TYR A 101 11.81 5.11 -20.03
CA TYR A 101 10.92 5.65 -19.02
C TYR A 101 11.72 6.08 -17.81
N THR A 102 11.25 7.12 -17.12
CA THR A 102 11.76 7.56 -15.83
C THR A 102 10.64 7.51 -14.79
N SER A 103 11.02 7.34 -13.53
CA SER A 103 10.11 7.41 -12.38
C SER A 103 10.90 7.76 -11.12
N ALA A 104 10.28 7.64 -9.94
CA ALA A 104 10.96 7.70 -8.65
C ALA A 104 10.55 6.56 -7.73
N ARG A 105 11.50 6.15 -6.86
CA ARG A 105 11.31 5.19 -5.77
C ARG A 105 11.86 5.81 -4.49
N LEU A 106 10.96 6.38 -3.70
CA LEU A 106 11.27 7.02 -2.43
C LEU A 106 11.34 5.99 -1.33
N VAL A 107 12.30 6.12 -0.42
CA VAL A 107 12.50 5.19 0.70
C VAL A 107 12.73 5.93 2.00
N THR A 108 12.23 5.43 3.12
CA THR A 108 12.53 5.98 4.46
C THR A 108 13.73 5.30 5.13
N LYS A 109 14.49 4.46 4.40
CA LYS A 109 15.67 3.74 4.91
C LYS A 109 16.68 4.69 5.56
N ASN A 110 17.17 4.33 6.75
CA ASN A 110 18.03 5.15 7.63
C ASN A 110 17.41 6.49 8.08
N LYS A 111 16.10 6.71 7.94
CA LYS A 111 15.40 7.97 8.26
C LYS A 111 14.15 7.74 9.12
N GLY A 112 13.36 6.73 8.77
CA GLY A 112 12.20 6.25 9.50
C GLY A 112 12.01 4.77 9.24
N HIS A 113 12.10 3.98 10.31
CA HIS A 113 11.85 2.55 10.30
C HIS A 113 11.10 2.20 11.57
N TRP A 114 10.17 1.27 11.47
CA TRP A 114 9.27 0.93 12.56
C TRP A 114 9.18 -0.58 12.71
N LYS A 115 9.01 -1.04 13.95
CA LYS A 115 8.57 -2.39 14.26
C LYS A 115 7.22 -2.31 14.92
N TYR A 116 6.23 -2.92 14.28
CA TYR A 116 4.82 -2.85 14.67
C TYR A 116 4.24 -1.43 14.62
N GLY A 117 2.92 -1.36 14.59
CA GLY A 117 2.18 -0.10 14.53
C GLY A 117 1.06 -0.13 13.52
N ARG A 118 0.39 1.01 13.39
CA ARG A 118 -0.53 1.28 12.29
C ARG A 118 0.11 2.27 11.34
N ILE A 119 0.21 1.90 10.06
CA ILE A 119 0.81 2.72 9.02
C ILE A 119 -0.29 3.04 8.02
N GLU A 120 -0.48 4.33 7.75
CA GLU A 120 -1.55 4.84 6.89
C GLU A 120 -0.98 5.78 5.84
N ILE A 121 -1.44 5.59 4.60
CA ILE A 121 -1.05 6.40 3.46
C ILE A 121 -2.31 6.77 2.70
N ARG A 122 -2.56 8.07 2.51
CA ARG A 122 -3.68 8.53 1.68
C ARG A 122 -3.19 8.89 0.30
N ALA A 123 -3.57 8.10 -0.70
CA ALA A 123 -3.06 8.25 -2.06
C ALA A 123 -4.14 8.08 -3.13
N GLN A 124 -3.91 8.74 -4.26
CA GLN A 124 -4.59 8.54 -5.55
C GLN A 124 -3.61 7.89 -6.51
N LEU A 125 -4.03 6.83 -7.19
CA LEU A 125 -3.15 6.00 -8.01
C LEU A 125 -3.13 6.44 -9.48
N PRO A 126 -2.06 6.15 -10.24
CA PRO A 126 -2.04 6.32 -11.68
C PRO A 126 -2.99 5.34 -12.39
N ALA A 127 -3.39 5.68 -13.60
CA ALA A 127 -4.15 4.81 -14.49
C ALA A 127 -3.28 4.33 -15.66
N GLY A 128 -3.81 3.36 -16.42
CA GLY A 128 -3.23 2.98 -17.70
C GLY A 128 -2.34 1.74 -17.62
N ARG A 129 -2.45 0.93 -18.67
CA ARG A 129 -1.74 -0.34 -18.80
C ARG A 129 -0.23 -0.12 -18.78
N GLY A 130 0.47 -0.93 -17.99
CA GLY A 130 1.92 -0.81 -17.78
C GLY A 130 2.30 -0.09 -16.49
N MET A 131 1.38 0.61 -15.83
CA MET A 131 1.65 1.24 -14.52
C MET A 131 1.60 0.21 -13.39
N TRP A 132 2.58 0.27 -12.49
CA TRP A 132 2.65 -0.52 -11.26
C TRP A 132 3.10 0.35 -10.06
N PRO A 133 2.22 1.22 -9.54
CA PRO A 133 2.40 1.89 -8.26
C PRO A 133 2.42 0.90 -7.10
N ALA A 134 3.27 1.17 -6.12
CA ALA A 134 3.35 0.39 -4.88
C ALA A 134 3.59 1.30 -3.66
N ILE A 135 2.95 0.92 -2.56
CA ILE A 135 3.18 1.41 -1.20
C ILE A 135 3.50 0.18 -0.36
N TRP A 136 4.74 0.07 0.10
CA TRP A 136 5.26 -1.19 0.59
C TRP A 136 6.43 -0.98 1.53
N MET A 137 6.89 -2.06 2.16
CA MET A 137 7.92 -2.00 3.18
C MET A 137 8.94 -3.13 3.01
N LEU A 138 10.19 -2.79 3.27
CA LEU A 138 11.30 -3.74 3.35
C LEU A 138 11.99 -3.64 4.71
N PRO A 139 12.66 -4.71 5.16
CA PRO A 139 13.37 -4.70 6.42
C PRO A 139 14.50 -3.66 6.39
N GLU A 140 14.70 -2.95 7.49
CA GLU A 140 15.80 -2.00 7.64
C GLU A 140 17.15 -2.71 7.55
N LYS A 141 17.20 -3.93 8.10
CA LYS A 141 18.35 -4.84 8.06
C LYS A 141 17.89 -6.24 7.65
N TRP A 142 18.66 -6.88 6.77
CA TRP A 142 18.43 -8.24 6.29
C TRP A 142 18.84 -9.31 7.31
N GLU A 143 18.31 -9.24 8.54
CA GLU A 143 18.70 -10.07 9.69
C GLU A 143 18.55 -11.58 9.45
N TYR A 144 17.65 -11.98 8.55
CA TYR A 144 17.35 -13.38 8.24
C TYR A 144 17.87 -13.82 6.87
N GLY A 145 18.76 -13.01 6.27
CA GLY A 145 19.25 -13.18 4.90
C GLY A 145 18.52 -12.29 3.90
N GLY A 146 18.92 -12.36 2.63
CA GLY A 146 18.31 -11.55 1.57
C GLY A 146 16.83 -11.84 1.34
N TRP A 147 16.23 -11.10 0.42
CA TRP A 147 14.85 -11.34 0.00
C TRP A 147 14.66 -12.79 -0.52
N PRO A 148 13.55 -13.48 -0.19
CA PRO A 148 12.42 -13.01 0.62
C PRO A 148 12.53 -13.37 2.12
N ARG A 149 13.68 -13.88 2.58
CA ARG A 149 13.82 -14.45 3.93
C ARG A 149 13.64 -13.44 5.07
N SER A 150 14.05 -12.19 4.86
CA SER A 150 13.80 -11.12 5.85
C SER A 150 12.46 -10.39 5.68
N GLY A 151 11.61 -10.84 4.76
CA GLY A 151 10.25 -10.33 4.61
C GLY A 151 10.07 -9.12 3.69
N GLU A 152 8.83 -8.93 3.25
CA GLU A 152 8.29 -7.78 2.52
C GLU A 152 6.82 -7.62 2.91
N ILE A 153 6.35 -6.38 3.06
CA ILE A 153 4.94 -6.07 3.34
C ILE A 153 4.45 -5.07 2.30
N ASP A 154 3.58 -5.51 1.40
CA ASP A 154 3.00 -4.67 0.36
C ASP A 154 1.64 -4.16 0.82
N ILE A 155 1.63 -2.96 1.41
CA ILE A 155 0.43 -2.31 1.94
C ILE A 155 -0.60 -2.11 0.82
N MET A 156 -0.12 -1.74 -0.36
CA MET A 156 -0.90 -1.61 -1.58
C MET A 156 -0.02 -1.83 -2.79
N GLU A 157 -0.42 -2.78 -3.63
CA GLU A 157 -0.01 -2.86 -5.02
C GLU A 157 -1.22 -2.73 -5.94
N TYR A 158 -0.96 -2.21 -7.13
CA TYR A 158 -1.94 -2.06 -8.20
C TYR A 158 -1.23 -2.23 -9.53
N VAL A 159 -1.94 -2.77 -10.53
CA VAL A 159 -1.46 -2.84 -11.91
C VAL A 159 -2.51 -2.26 -12.84
N GLY A 160 -2.10 -1.34 -13.71
CA GLY A 160 -3.06 -0.53 -14.47
C GLY A 160 -3.86 -1.28 -15.54
N TYR A 161 -3.58 -2.56 -15.79
CA TYR A 161 -4.45 -3.42 -16.62
C TYR A 161 -5.59 -4.09 -15.82
N MET A 162 -5.54 -4.05 -14.48
CA MET A 162 -6.64 -4.40 -13.57
C MET A 162 -7.01 -3.14 -12.77
N PRO A 163 -7.57 -2.10 -13.42
CA PRO A 163 -7.71 -0.77 -12.82
C PRO A 163 -8.72 -0.71 -11.68
N ASP A 164 -9.45 -1.80 -11.43
CA ASP A 164 -10.46 -1.91 -10.40
C ASP A 164 -9.98 -2.72 -9.19
N SER A 165 -8.69 -3.05 -9.08
CA SER A 165 -8.18 -3.98 -8.08
C SER A 165 -6.92 -3.46 -7.38
N VAL A 166 -6.92 -3.49 -6.05
CA VAL A 166 -5.72 -3.34 -5.21
C VAL A 166 -5.40 -4.61 -4.48
N PHE A 167 -4.13 -4.82 -4.18
CA PHE A 167 -3.60 -6.03 -3.57
C PHE A 167 -2.80 -5.69 -2.33
N GLY A 168 -3.06 -6.42 -1.25
CA GLY A 168 -2.24 -6.40 -0.04
C GLY A 168 -1.55 -7.75 0.09
N THR A 169 -0.22 -7.74 0.17
CA THR A 169 0.60 -8.96 0.10
C THR A 169 1.66 -8.96 1.18
N VAL A 170 2.07 -10.15 1.60
CA VAL A 170 3.33 -10.36 2.31
C VAL A 170 4.20 -11.34 1.53
N HIS A 171 5.50 -11.07 1.47
CA HIS A 171 6.48 -12.02 0.96
C HIS A 171 7.40 -12.51 2.08
N THR A 172 7.64 -13.81 2.10
CA THR A 172 8.48 -14.53 3.06
C THR A 172 9.16 -15.70 2.36
N GLU A 173 10.08 -16.39 3.04
CA GLU A 173 10.68 -17.62 2.52
C GLU A 173 9.62 -18.68 2.16
N ALA A 174 8.59 -18.86 3.00
CA ALA A 174 7.52 -19.82 2.79
C ALA A 174 6.45 -19.33 1.79
N TYR A 175 6.22 -18.02 1.71
CA TYR A 175 5.12 -17.40 0.95
C TYR A 175 5.67 -16.30 0.04
N ASN A 176 5.93 -16.58 -1.24
CA ASN A 176 6.43 -15.56 -2.17
C ASN A 176 6.03 -15.83 -3.62
N GLY A 177 6.14 -14.79 -4.45
CA GLY A 177 5.76 -14.81 -5.86
C GLY A 177 6.56 -15.78 -6.73
N MET A 178 7.82 -16.09 -6.39
CA MET A 178 8.61 -17.06 -7.17
C MET A 178 8.06 -18.49 -7.04
N LEU A 179 7.50 -18.82 -5.88
CA LEU A 179 6.89 -20.12 -5.61
C LEU A 179 5.37 -20.15 -5.92
N GLY A 180 4.76 -18.98 -6.18
CA GLY A 180 3.31 -18.85 -6.30
C GLY A 180 2.55 -19.09 -4.99
N THR A 181 3.22 -18.97 -3.85
CA THR A 181 2.67 -19.24 -2.50
C THR A 181 2.38 -17.98 -1.70
N GLN A 182 2.58 -16.79 -2.29
CA GLN A 182 2.34 -15.50 -1.64
C GLN A 182 0.91 -15.38 -1.07
N LYS A 183 0.77 -14.61 0.01
CA LYS A 183 -0.52 -14.37 0.66
C LYS A 183 -1.09 -13.04 0.21
N THR A 184 -1.64 -13.05 -1.00
CA THR A 184 -2.28 -11.90 -1.63
C THR A 184 -3.79 -12.00 -1.54
N LYS A 185 -4.46 -10.87 -1.29
CA LYS A 185 -5.89 -10.75 -1.51
C LYS A 185 -6.21 -9.43 -2.19
N GLY A 186 -7.05 -9.50 -3.22
CA GLY A 186 -7.51 -8.35 -3.97
C GLY A 186 -8.77 -7.72 -3.36
N LEU A 187 -8.93 -6.40 -3.53
CA LEU A 187 -10.16 -5.67 -3.26
C LEU A 187 -10.61 -4.93 -4.52
N LEU A 188 -11.88 -5.10 -4.89
CA LEU A 188 -12.50 -4.40 -6.02
C LEU A 188 -12.86 -2.94 -5.64
N CYS A 189 -12.37 -1.96 -6.39
CA CYS A 189 -12.61 -0.54 -6.21
C CYS A 189 -12.41 0.19 -7.56
N ARG A 190 -13.45 0.85 -8.09
CA ARG A 190 -13.45 1.35 -9.48
C ARG A 190 -12.93 2.77 -9.65
N ASP A 191 -12.64 3.46 -8.55
CA ASP A 191 -12.29 4.87 -8.49
C ASP A 191 -10.87 5.13 -7.96
N LEU A 192 -10.02 4.09 -7.91
CA LEU A 192 -8.64 4.15 -7.41
C LEU A 192 -7.77 5.24 -8.06
N SER A 193 -8.01 5.54 -9.34
CA SER A 193 -7.31 6.61 -10.08
C SER A 193 -8.07 7.94 -10.11
N ALA A 194 -9.35 7.94 -9.73
CA ALA A 194 -10.21 9.11 -9.71
C ALA A 194 -10.28 9.78 -8.34
N GLN A 195 -10.06 9.03 -7.25
CA GLN A 195 -10.20 9.50 -5.87
C GLN A 195 -8.98 9.14 -5.02
N PHE A 196 -8.88 9.80 -3.87
CA PHE A 196 -7.92 9.44 -2.84
C PHE A 196 -8.54 8.40 -1.92
N HIS A 197 -7.81 7.32 -1.66
CA HIS A 197 -8.15 6.32 -0.67
C HIS A 197 -7.06 6.25 0.41
N THR A 198 -7.42 5.81 1.60
CA THR A 198 -6.47 5.52 2.67
C THR A 198 -6.12 4.05 2.66
N TYR A 199 -4.89 3.72 2.29
CA TYR A 199 -4.31 2.39 2.38
C TYR A 199 -3.58 2.26 3.71
N SER A 200 -3.78 1.14 4.40
CA SER A 200 -3.20 0.99 5.73
C SER A 200 -2.93 -0.45 6.11
N ILE A 201 -1.97 -0.62 7.02
CA ILE A 201 -1.80 -1.84 7.78
C ILE A 201 -1.91 -1.57 9.27
N GLU A 202 -2.43 -2.56 10.00
CA GLU A 202 -2.16 -2.74 11.42
C GLU A 202 -1.26 -3.96 11.57
N TRP A 203 -0.02 -3.73 12.00
CA TRP A 203 1.02 -4.74 12.13
C TRP A 203 1.35 -4.94 13.61
N THR A 204 1.03 -6.13 14.11
CA THR A 204 1.29 -6.57 15.49
C THR A 204 2.26 -7.77 15.47
N PRO A 205 2.76 -8.23 16.63
CA PRO A 205 3.46 -9.51 16.70
C PRO A 205 2.64 -10.73 16.25
N GLU A 206 1.30 -10.64 16.29
CA GLU A 206 0.37 -11.73 16.02
C GLU A 206 -0.26 -11.70 14.62
N TYR A 207 -0.35 -10.53 13.98
CA TYR A 207 -0.95 -10.41 12.65
C TYR A 207 -0.55 -9.13 11.91
N ILE A 208 -0.78 -9.14 10.59
CA ILE A 208 -0.78 -7.96 9.73
C ILE A 208 -2.17 -7.88 9.07
N SER A 209 -2.92 -6.83 9.38
CA SER A 209 -4.27 -6.54 8.84
C SER A 209 -4.16 -5.44 7.79
N PHE A 210 -4.55 -5.72 6.55
CA PHE A 210 -4.55 -4.74 5.45
C PHE A 210 -5.94 -4.14 5.27
N ARG A 211 -6.00 -2.81 5.20
CA ARG A 211 -7.25 -2.07 5.12
C ARG A 211 -7.21 -0.99 4.05
N MET A 212 -8.35 -0.75 3.43
CA MET A 212 -8.59 0.38 2.54
C MET A 212 -9.81 1.15 3.06
N ASP A 213 -9.67 2.46 3.24
CA ASP A 213 -10.69 3.35 3.81
C ASP A 213 -11.26 2.81 5.13
N GLY A 214 -10.36 2.30 5.99
CA GLY A 214 -10.66 1.73 7.29
C GLY A 214 -11.25 0.32 7.28
N LYS A 215 -11.58 -0.24 6.11
CA LYS A 215 -12.16 -1.60 5.99
C LYS A 215 -11.07 -2.63 5.74
N GLU A 216 -10.97 -3.63 6.61
CA GLU A 216 -10.08 -4.77 6.40
C GLU A 216 -10.50 -5.58 5.17
N TYR A 217 -9.53 -5.91 4.32
CA TYR A 217 -9.74 -6.79 3.16
C TYR A 217 -8.78 -7.98 3.14
N ASN A 218 -7.60 -7.88 3.75
CA ASN A 218 -6.68 -9.01 3.94
C ASN A 218 -6.20 -9.08 5.40
N HIS A 219 -5.90 -10.29 5.87
CA HIS A 219 -5.45 -10.54 7.23
C HIS A 219 -4.45 -11.70 7.22
N PHE A 220 -3.19 -11.41 7.56
CA PHE A 220 -2.12 -12.38 7.63
C PHE A 220 -1.78 -12.65 9.10
N LYS A 221 -2.15 -13.84 9.58
CA LYS A 221 -1.93 -14.24 10.97
C LYS A 221 -0.55 -14.87 11.13
N ASN A 222 0.15 -14.52 12.21
CA ASN A 222 1.31 -15.25 12.68
C ASN A 222 0.86 -16.63 13.20
N ASP A 223 1.12 -17.69 12.42
CA ASP A 223 0.81 -19.06 12.80
C ASP A 223 1.85 -19.68 13.75
N GLN A 224 2.81 -18.88 14.23
CA GLN A 224 3.86 -19.23 15.20
C GLN A 224 4.79 -20.36 14.74
N ARG A 225 4.91 -20.61 13.43
CA ARG A 225 5.58 -21.82 12.94
C ARG A 225 7.10 -21.70 12.84
N ASN A 226 7.63 -20.56 12.39
CA ASN A 226 9.06 -20.23 12.34
C ASN A 226 9.28 -18.93 11.53
N ILE A 227 10.54 -18.48 11.46
CA ILE A 227 10.93 -17.27 10.73
C ILE A 227 10.70 -17.34 9.21
N ALA A 228 10.67 -18.54 8.62
CA ALA A 228 10.40 -18.69 7.20
C ALA A 228 8.97 -18.26 6.83
N ALA A 229 8.02 -18.36 7.77
CA ALA A 229 6.63 -17.92 7.60
C ALA A 229 6.36 -16.54 8.23
N TRP A 230 7.13 -16.12 9.23
CA TRP A 230 6.94 -14.85 9.94
C TRP A 230 8.26 -14.12 10.25
N PRO A 231 8.88 -13.46 9.25
CA PRO A 231 10.07 -12.61 9.46
C PRO A 231 9.74 -11.18 9.92
N PHE A 232 8.49 -10.92 10.35
CA PHE A 232 7.97 -9.58 10.63
C PHE A 232 8.14 -9.15 12.10
N ASP A 233 9.28 -9.49 12.71
CA ASP A 233 9.63 -9.15 14.09
C ASP A 233 10.84 -8.19 14.19
N LYS A 234 11.24 -7.60 13.05
CA LYS A 234 12.29 -6.57 12.92
C LYS A 234 11.71 -5.25 12.44
N GLU A 235 12.55 -4.23 12.38
CA GLU A 235 12.18 -2.91 11.88
C GLU A 235 12.15 -2.89 10.35
N PHE A 236 11.15 -2.22 9.78
CA PHE A 236 10.95 -2.06 8.34
C PHE A 236 10.86 -0.57 8.00
N HIS A 237 11.40 -0.19 6.84
CA HIS A 237 11.24 1.14 6.25
C HIS A 237 10.19 1.10 5.13
N LEU A 238 9.59 2.25 4.85
CA LEU A 238 8.57 2.43 3.82
C LEU A 238 9.21 2.76 2.46
N LEU A 239 8.57 2.30 1.41
CA LEU A 239 8.88 2.59 0.01
C LEU A 239 7.62 3.06 -0.72
N LEU A 240 7.78 4.07 -1.58
CA LEU A 240 6.75 4.61 -2.46
C LEU A 240 7.32 4.71 -3.87
N ASN A 241 6.70 4.07 -4.85
CA ASN A 241 7.17 4.14 -6.25
C ASN A 241 6.05 3.93 -7.27
N ILE A 242 6.38 4.24 -8.53
CA ILE A 242 5.66 3.74 -9.70
C ILE A 242 6.65 3.00 -10.58
N ALA A 243 6.55 1.68 -10.66
CA ALA A 243 7.22 0.90 -11.68
C ALA A 243 6.48 1.03 -13.02
N VAL A 244 7.22 0.88 -14.11
CA VAL A 244 6.71 0.85 -15.48
C VAL A 244 7.05 -0.51 -16.10
N GLY A 245 6.04 -1.22 -16.58
CA GLY A 245 6.20 -2.55 -17.14
C GLY A 245 6.47 -3.59 -16.06
N GLY A 246 7.53 -4.38 -16.25
CA GLY A 246 7.83 -5.52 -15.41
C GLY A 246 6.95 -6.75 -15.69
N ASN A 247 7.29 -7.86 -15.04
CA ASN A 247 6.62 -9.15 -15.21
C ASN A 247 5.12 -9.08 -14.92
N TRP A 248 4.71 -8.25 -13.95
CA TRP A 248 3.32 -8.09 -13.57
C TRP A 248 2.69 -6.85 -14.19
N GLY A 249 3.18 -5.64 -13.88
CA GLY A 249 2.63 -4.39 -14.42
C GLY A 249 2.58 -4.33 -15.95
N GLY A 250 3.57 -4.95 -16.62
CA GLY A 250 3.73 -5.01 -18.07
C GLY A 250 3.21 -6.31 -18.70
N LYS A 251 2.47 -7.15 -17.97
CA LYS A 251 1.95 -8.44 -18.47
C LYS A 251 1.20 -8.33 -19.81
N HIS A 252 0.52 -7.20 -20.03
CA HIS A 252 -0.21 -6.91 -21.27
C HIS A 252 0.42 -5.77 -22.10
N GLY A 253 1.71 -5.50 -21.88
CA GLY A 253 2.45 -4.40 -22.49
C GLY A 253 2.34 -3.09 -21.69
N VAL A 254 2.94 -2.04 -22.23
CA VAL A 254 2.84 -0.65 -21.73
C VAL A 254 2.09 0.18 -22.76
N ASP A 255 1.15 1.01 -22.33
CA ASP A 255 0.49 1.98 -23.19
C ASP A 255 1.20 3.33 -23.12
N ASP A 256 1.97 3.64 -24.16
CA ASP A 256 2.73 4.89 -24.22
C ASP A 256 1.87 6.15 -24.31
N ALA A 257 0.61 6.03 -24.74
CA ALA A 257 -0.29 7.17 -24.90
C ALA A 257 -0.78 7.72 -23.56
N VAL A 258 -0.64 6.97 -22.45
CA VAL A 258 -1.13 7.41 -21.14
C VAL A 258 -0.14 8.28 -20.37
N PHE A 259 1.10 8.42 -20.83
CA PHE A 259 2.12 9.19 -20.10
C PHE A 259 1.93 10.71 -20.24
N PRO A 260 2.29 11.50 -19.22
CA PRO A 260 2.80 11.06 -17.92
C PRO A 260 1.71 10.52 -16.99
N GLN A 261 2.10 9.69 -16.01
CA GLN A 261 1.20 9.14 -15.00
C GLN A 261 1.70 9.46 -13.59
N GLN A 262 0.78 9.73 -12.67
CA GLN A 262 1.10 10.23 -11.35
C GLN A 262 0.47 9.38 -10.24
N MET A 263 1.24 9.10 -9.21
CA MET A 263 0.76 8.70 -7.89
C MET A 263 0.85 9.93 -7.00
N LYS A 264 -0.28 10.35 -6.45
CA LYS A 264 -0.37 11.52 -5.57
C LYS A 264 -0.63 11.06 -4.16
N ILE A 265 0.17 11.52 -3.21
CA ILE A 265 0.08 11.16 -1.81
C ILE A 265 -0.20 12.42 -1.02
N ASP A 266 -1.33 12.42 -0.31
CA ASP A 266 -1.79 13.52 0.54
C ASP A 266 -1.02 13.56 1.86
N TRP A 267 -0.82 12.40 2.48
CA TRP A 267 -0.02 12.26 3.68
C TRP A 267 0.41 10.80 3.91
N VAL A 268 1.44 10.65 4.73
CA VAL A 268 1.87 9.37 5.32
C VAL A 268 1.91 9.54 6.83
N ARG A 269 1.32 8.61 7.58
CA ARG A 269 1.25 8.65 9.05
C ARG A 269 1.57 7.29 9.64
N VAL A 270 2.36 7.30 10.72
CA VAL A 270 2.71 6.09 11.47
C VAL A 270 2.34 6.28 12.93
N TYR A 271 1.63 5.29 13.46
CA TYR A 271 1.12 5.25 14.82
C TYR A 271 1.67 4.04 15.56
N GLN A 272 1.95 4.21 16.86
CA GLN A 272 2.31 3.14 17.80
C GLN A 272 1.58 3.32 19.13
#